data_AF-A0A2E3FMX3-F1
#
_entry.id   AF-A0A2E3FMX3-F1
#
_cell.length_a   1.000
_cell.length_b   1.000
_cell.length_c   1.000
_cell.angle_alpha   90.00
_cell.angle_beta   90.00
_cell.angle_gamma   90.00
#
_symmetry.space_group_name_H-M   'P 1'
#
loop_
_entity.id
_entity.type
_entity.pdbx_description
1 polymer ?
#
loop_
_entity_poly.entity_id
_entity_poly.type
_entity_poly.pdbx_seq_one_letter_code
_entity_poly.pdbx_strand_id
1 'polypeptide(L)'
;MRDDLMVQQQVANTWQHMVGVICLNQTNRKQVKAVLPKLFKKWATHTELLSSANISSLEKILKPLGMQKKKAERIYRMSQQFSSWNGDDATELYGIGKYGSDSYRLFYKNEVPTNVGDHELNRYIQEEMHLYGK
;
A
#
# COMPACT_ATOMS: atom_id res chain seq x y z
N MET A 1 13.49 3.93 2.14
CA MET A 1 12.52 4.90 1.60
C MET A 1 12.83 6.25 2.21
N ARG A 2 12.69 7.31 1.43
CA ARG A 2 12.86 8.71 1.83
C ARG A 2 11.83 9.13 2.87
N ASP A 3 12.25 9.94 3.85
CA ASP A 3 11.41 10.37 4.97
C ASP A 3 10.43 11.49 4.60
N ASP A 4 10.82 12.33 3.65
CA ASP A 4 10.06 13.48 3.16
C ASP A 4 8.88 13.10 2.25
N LEU A 5 8.94 11.95 1.54
CA LEU A 5 7.87 11.51 0.64
C LEU A 5 6.90 10.52 1.30
N MET A 6 5.65 10.45 0.86
CA MET A 6 4.71 9.39 1.23
C MET A 6 5.23 7.99 0.82
N VAL A 7 4.69 6.93 1.42
CA VAL A 7 4.98 5.55 0.97
C VAL A 7 4.47 5.35 -0.46
N GLN A 8 3.29 5.89 -0.76
CA GLN A 8 2.61 5.73 -2.05
C GLN A 8 3.39 6.34 -3.22
N GLN A 9 4.19 7.38 -2.99
CA GLN A 9 5.06 7.99 -4.00
C GLN A 9 6.30 7.14 -4.35
N GLN A 10 6.62 6.13 -3.54
CA GLN A 10 7.93 5.45 -3.56
C GLN A 10 7.85 3.96 -3.93
N VAL A 11 6.65 3.45 -4.21
CA VAL A 11 6.42 2.06 -4.58
C VAL A 11 6.43 1.90 -6.10
N ALA A 12 6.85 0.73 -6.57
CA ALA A 12 7.10 0.52 -8.00
C ALA A 12 5.84 0.17 -8.81
N ASN A 13 4.80 -0.35 -8.16
CA ASN A 13 3.59 -0.82 -8.84
C ASN A 13 2.36 -0.80 -7.93
N THR A 14 1.19 -0.95 -8.55
CA THR A 14 -0.13 -0.94 -7.89
C THR A 14 -0.25 -1.96 -6.76
N TRP A 15 0.32 -3.15 -6.89
CA TRP A 15 0.26 -4.15 -5.82
C TRP A 15 1.08 -3.71 -4.59
N GLN A 16 2.31 -3.21 -4.81
CA GLN A 16 3.13 -2.66 -3.73
C GLN A 16 2.45 -1.48 -3.03
N HIS A 17 1.69 -0.67 -3.77
CA HIS A 17 0.85 0.38 -3.20
C HIS A 17 -0.18 -0.20 -2.21
N MET A 18 -0.94 -1.22 -2.61
CA MET A 18 -1.91 -1.88 -1.73
C MET A 18 -1.26 -2.49 -0.48
N VAL A 19 -0.09 -3.13 -0.64
CA VAL A 19 0.69 -3.64 0.51
C VAL A 19 1.11 -2.50 1.45
N GLY A 20 1.55 -1.37 0.90
CA GLY A 20 1.91 -0.18 1.66
C GLY A 20 0.75 0.37 2.48
N VAL A 21 -0.43 0.49 1.87
CA VAL A 21 -1.69 0.89 2.54
C VAL A 21 -2.00 -0.04 3.72
N ILE A 22 -1.95 -1.36 3.52
CA ILE A 22 -2.21 -2.33 4.59
C ILE A 22 -1.19 -2.17 5.74
N CYS A 23 0.08 -1.93 5.40
CA CYS A 23 1.14 -1.75 6.37
C CYS A 23 1.01 -0.46 7.19
N LEU A 24 0.43 0.61 6.65
CA LEU A 24 0.21 1.89 7.35
C LEU A 24 -0.91 1.84 8.39
N ASN A 25 -1.81 0.85 8.33
CA ASN A 25 -2.90 0.71 9.31
C ASN A 25 -2.38 0.64 10.76
N GLN A 26 -2.67 1.68 11.56
CA GLN A 26 -2.24 1.78 12.96
C GLN A 26 -0.73 1.59 13.15
N THR A 27 0.09 2.01 12.18
CA THR A 27 1.54 1.89 12.25
C THR A 27 2.21 3.18 11.76
N ASN A 28 3.25 3.64 12.47
CA ASN A 28 3.98 4.83 12.07
C ASN A 28 4.68 4.65 10.71
N ARG A 29 4.57 5.65 9.83
CA ARG A 29 5.15 5.63 8.48
C ARG A 29 6.65 5.35 8.45
N LYS A 30 7.44 5.80 9.44
CA LYS A 30 8.89 5.55 9.51
C LYS A 30 9.19 4.06 9.67
N GLN A 31 8.43 3.35 10.52
CA GLN A 31 8.57 1.90 10.68
C GLN A 31 8.19 1.16 9.39
N VAL A 32 7.09 1.57 8.75
CA VAL A 32 6.66 1.00 7.46
C VAL A 32 7.73 1.19 6.39
N LYS A 33 8.29 2.40 6.27
CA LYS A 33 9.38 2.73 5.33
C LYS A 33 10.67 1.93 5.56
N ALA A 34 10.91 1.46 6.77
CA ALA A 34 12.04 0.58 7.09
C ALA A 34 11.77 -0.90 6.76
N VAL A 35 10.50 -1.33 6.79
CA VAL A 35 10.11 -2.72 6.55
C VAL A 35 9.82 -3.01 5.07
N LEU A 36 9.10 -2.13 4.38
CA LEU A 36 8.65 -2.37 2.99
C LEU A 36 9.79 -2.68 2.01
N PRO A 37 10.97 -2.01 2.04
CA PRO A 37 12.07 -2.38 1.16
C PRO A 37 12.54 -3.82 1.34
N LYS A 38 12.51 -4.34 2.59
CA LYS A 38 12.88 -5.73 2.88
C LYS A 38 11.81 -6.71 2.36
N LEU A 39 10.54 -6.34 2.48
CA LEU A 39 9.43 -7.13 1.95
C LEU A 39 9.50 -7.18 0.42
N PHE A 40 9.63 -6.03 -0.25
CA PHE A 40 9.65 -5.96 -1.72
C PHE A 40 10.91 -6.52 -2.36
N LYS A 41 12.05 -6.53 -1.65
CA LYS A 41 13.23 -7.28 -2.08
C LYS A 41 12.98 -8.79 -2.10
N LYS A 42 12.08 -9.29 -1.25
CA LYS A 42 11.74 -10.71 -1.17
C LYS A 42 10.60 -11.10 -2.11
N TRP A 43 9.60 -10.23 -2.24
CA TRP A 43 8.45 -10.40 -3.12
C TRP A 43 8.08 -9.05 -3.75
N ALA A 44 8.43 -8.85 -5.01
CA ALA A 44 8.19 -7.61 -5.74
C ALA A 44 6.78 -7.55 -6.33
N THR A 45 6.11 -8.69 -6.50
CA THR A 45 4.77 -8.84 -7.09
C THR A 45 3.86 -9.77 -6.27
N HIS A 46 2.55 -9.68 -6.52
CA HIS A 46 1.57 -10.61 -5.95
C HIS A 46 1.84 -12.06 -6.33
N THR A 47 2.25 -12.33 -7.57
CA THR A 47 2.55 -13.70 -8.04
C THR A 47 3.75 -14.30 -7.31
N GLU A 48 4.82 -13.52 -7.09
CA GLU A 48 5.99 -13.95 -6.31
C GLU A 48 5.64 -14.22 -4.85
N LEU A 49 4.81 -13.37 -4.24
CA LEU A 49 4.34 -13.58 -2.87
C LEU A 49 3.53 -14.88 -2.78
N LEU A 50 2.55 -15.07 -3.66
CA LEU A 50 1.68 -16.25 -3.63
C LEU A 50 2.41 -17.56 -3.95
N SER A 51 3.45 -17.52 -4.79
CA SER A 51 4.20 -18.72 -5.17
C SER A 51 5.18 -19.21 -4.11
N SER A 52 5.71 -18.29 -3.28
CA SER A 52 6.87 -18.61 -2.42
C SER A 52 6.73 -18.19 -0.96
N ALA A 53 5.75 -17.36 -0.59
CA ALA A 53 5.57 -16.96 0.79
C ALA A 53 4.85 -18.04 1.60
N ASN A 54 5.49 -18.49 2.68
CA ASN A 54 4.73 -19.03 3.80
C ASN A 54 4.25 -17.88 4.70
N ILE A 55 3.03 -17.98 5.24
CA ILE A 55 2.46 -16.96 6.13
C ILE A 55 3.40 -16.62 7.30
N SER A 56 4.07 -17.62 7.88
CA SER A 56 5.03 -17.39 8.96
C SER A 56 6.20 -16.47 8.56
N SER A 57 6.75 -16.56 7.35
CA SER A 57 7.83 -15.66 6.91
C SER A 57 7.33 -14.25 6.66
N LEU A 58 6.11 -14.11 6.14
CA LEU A 58 5.48 -12.80 5.98
C LEU A 58 5.25 -12.14 7.34
N GLU A 59 4.71 -12.88 8.31
CA GLU A 59 4.56 -12.41 9.70
C GLU A 59 5.88 -12.00 10.33
N LYS A 60 6.97 -12.76 10.11
CA LYS A 60 8.31 -12.42 10.63
C LYS A 60 8.81 -11.08 10.10
N ILE A 61 8.63 -10.80 8.80
CA ILE A 61 9.02 -9.52 8.21
C ILE A 61 8.15 -8.38 8.77
N LEU A 62 6.86 -8.62 8.97
CA LEU A 62 5.90 -7.63 9.45
C LEU A 62 5.93 -7.41 10.97
N LYS A 63 6.62 -8.26 11.73
CA LYS A 63 6.69 -8.21 13.20
C LYS A 63 6.97 -6.81 13.76
N PRO A 64 7.91 -6.00 13.21
CA PRO A 64 8.18 -4.65 13.72
C PRO A 64 7.03 -3.65 13.57
N LEU A 65 6.03 -3.95 12.73
CA LEU A 65 4.89 -3.07 12.45
C LEU A 65 3.74 -3.27 13.44
N GLY A 66 3.77 -4.33 14.25
CA GLY A 66 2.63 -4.77 15.05
C GLY A 66 1.49 -5.36 14.20
N MET A 67 0.55 -6.05 14.85
CA MET A 67 -0.58 -6.72 14.20
C MET A 67 -0.18 -7.63 13.02
N GLN A 68 1.02 -8.22 13.08
CA GLN A 68 1.68 -8.90 11.97
C GLN A 68 0.85 -10.04 11.39
N LYS A 69 0.12 -10.79 12.23
CA LYS A 69 -0.77 -11.87 11.79
C LYS A 69 -1.90 -11.34 10.91
N LYS A 70 -2.61 -10.30 11.38
CA LYS A 70 -3.71 -9.65 10.64
C LYS A 70 -3.19 -8.97 9.36
N LYS A 71 -2.04 -8.31 9.41
CA LYS A 71 -1.43 -7.68 8.23
C LYS A 71 -1.00 -8.74 7.20
N ALA A 72 -0.39 -9.85 7.64
CA ALA A 72 0.01 -10.95 6.78
C ALA A 72 -1.21 -11.60 6.09
N GLU A 73 -2.26 -11.91 6.85
CA GLU A 73 -3.51 -12.44 6.29
C GLU A 73 -4.10 -11.49 5.23
N ARG A 74 -4.21 -10.20 5.55
CA ARG A 74 -4.74 -9.19 4.62
C ARG A 74 -3.92 -9.11 3.34
N ILE A 75 -2.59 -9.01 3.45
CA ILE A 75 -1.70 -8.95 2.30
C ILE A 75 -1.86 -10.21 1.44
N TYR A 76 -1.93 -11.39 2.05
CA TYR A 76 -2.06 -12.64 1.31
C TYR A 76 -3.40 -12.72 0.56
N ARG A 77 -4.53 -12.49 1.25
CA ARG A 77 -5.87 -12.55 0.64
C ARG A 77 -6.07 -11.46 -0.41
N MET A 78 -5.59 -10.25 -0.14
CA MET A 78 -5.54 -9.17 -1.14
C MET A 78 -4.76 -9.60 -2.37
N SER A 79 -3.59 -10.22 -2.19
CA SER A 79 -2.76 -10.68 -3.31
C SER A 79 -3.45 -11.76 -4.14
N GLN A 80 -4.24 -12.64 -3.52
CA GLN A 80 -5.05 -13.64 -4.25
C GLN A 80 -6.11 -12.97 -5.13
N GLN A 81 -6.81 -11.96 -4.61
CA GLN A 81 -7.82 -11.22 -5.37
C GLN A 81 -7.22 -10.33 -6.45
N PHE A 82 -6.00 -9.81 -6.20
CA PHE A 82 -5.31 -8.91 -7.12
C PHE A 82 -5.14 -9.51 -8.52
N SER A 83 -4.92 -10.83 -8.63
CA SER A 83 -4.74 -11.52 -9.92
C SER A 83 -5.94 -11.40 -10.87
N SER A 84 -7.16 -11.28 -10.33
CA SER A 84 -8.41 -11.23 -11.10
C SER A 84 -9.13 -9.88 -10.99
N TRP A 85 -8.54 -8.91 -10.29
CA TRP A 85 -9.13 -7.58 -10.12
C TRP A 85 -8.97 -6.75 -11.40
N ASN A 86 -10.05 -6.09 -11.81
CA ASN A 86 -10.10 -5.31 -13.06
C ASN A 86 -9.42 -3.93 -12.95
N GLY A 87 -9.02 -3.52 -11.75
CA GLY A 87 -8.39 -2.24 -11.50
C GLY A 87 -9.35 -1.06 -11.36
N ASP A 88 -10.66 -1.28 -11.25
CA ASP A 88 -11.64 -0.18 -11.20
C ASP A 88 -11.81 0.36 -9.77
N ASP A 89 -12.48 -0.39 -8.89
CA ASP A 89 -12.64 -0.02 -7.48
C ASP A 89 -11.68 -0.81 -6.59
N ALA A 90 -10.71 -0.11 -5.98
CA ALA A 90 -9.74 -0.72 -5.09
C ALA A 90 -10.35 -1.18 -3.75
N THR A 91 -11.55 -0.72 -3.37
CA THR A 91 -12.21 -1.19 -2.14
C THR A 91 -12.71 -2.63 -2.23
N GLU A 92 -12.80 -3.20 -3.45
CA GLU A 92 -13.08 -4.62 -3.67
C GLU A 92 -11.95 -5.54 -3.15
N LEU A 93 -10.73 -5.01 -3.06
CA LEU A 93 -9.58 -5.74 -2.56
C LEU A 93 -9.61 -5.85 -1.03
N TYR A 94 -9.41 -7.07 -0.53
CA TYR A 94 -9.50 -7.39 0.88
C TYR A 94 -8.52 -6.56 1.72
N GLY A 95 -9.04 -5.81 2.69
CA GLY A 95 -8.24 -4.98 3.58
C GLY A 95 -7.86 -3.62 3.01
N ILE A 96 -8.37 -3.25 1.82
CA ILE A 96 -8.26 -1.92 1.25
C ILE A 96 -9.56 -1.15 1.53
N GLY A 97 -9.45 -0.08 2.32
CA GLY A 97 -10.57 0.81 2.64
C GLY A 97 -10.49 2.13 1.88
N LYS A 98 -11.30 3.10 2.31
CA LYS A 98 -11.41 4.41 1.66
C LYS A 98 -10.06 5.10 1.41
N TYR A 99 -9.18 5.18 2.41
CA TYR A 99 -7.84 5.76 2.25
C TYR A 99 -7.02 5.06 1.14
N GLY A 100 -7.09 3.74 1.09
CA GLY A 100 -6.41 2.97 0.06
C GLY A 100 -6.96 3.24 -1.33
N SER A 101 -8.28 3.29 -1.48
CA SER A 101 -8.93 3.62 -2.75
C SER A 101 -8.69 5.06 -3.18
N ASP A 102 -8.81 6.04 -2.28
CA ASP A 102 -8.51 7.44 -2.55
C ASP A 102 -7.07 7.61 -3.04
N SER A 103 -6.10 7.00 -2.36
CA SER A 103 -4.70 7.07 -2.76
C SER A 103 -4.42 6.32 -4.06
N TYR A 104 -5.10 5.19 -4.32
CA TYR A 104 -4.98 4.49 -5.60
C TYR A 104 -5.45 5.35 -6.77
N ARG A 105 -6.63 5.98 -6.64
CA ARG A 105 -7.16 6.90 -7.65
C ARG A 105 -6.20 8.05 -7.93
N LEU A 106 -5.63 8.60 -6.86
CA LEU A 106 -4.69 9.71 -6.96
C LEU A 106 -3.41 9.35 -7.72
N PHE A 107 -2.77 8.24 -7.35
CA PHE A 107 -1.45 7.86 -7.87
C PHE A 107 -1.49 7.03 -9.16
N TYR A 108 -2.61 6.40 -9.49
CA TYR A 108 -2.71 5.45 -10.62
C TYR A 108 -3.87 5.71 -11.59
N LYS A 109 -4.88 6.52 -11.22
CA LYS A 109 -5.98 6.89 -12.12
C LYS A 109 -5.94 8.34 -12.59
N ASN A 110 -5.02 9.15 -12.05
CA ASN A 110 -4.98 10.60 -12.28
C ASN A 110 -6.31 11.30 -11.91
N GLU A 111 -6.95 10.81 -10.85
CA GLU A 111 -8.21 11.34 -10.35
C GLU A 111 -8.03 11.86 -8.93
N VAL A 112 -8.47 13.10 -8.68
CA VAL A 112 -8.47 13.69 -7.34
C VAL A 112 -9.83 13.39 -6.67
N PRO A 113 -9.89 12.58 -5.61
CA PRO A 113 -11.14 12.30 -4.93
C PRO A 113 -11.69 13.57 -4.24
N THR A 114 -13.00 13.80 -4.35
CA THR A 114 -13.64 15.02 -3.83
C THR A 114 -13.76 15.09 -2.31
N ASN A 115 -13.67 13.95 -1.61
CA ASN A 115 -13.84 13.86 -0.16
C ASN A 115 -12.73 13.01 0.46
N VAL A 116 -11.49 13.48 0.39
CA VAL A 116 -10.34 12.80 1.02
C VAL A 116 -10.36 13.07 2.53
N GLY A 117 -10.49 12.01 3.32
CA GLY A 117 -10.51 12.11 4.79
C GLY A 117 -9.13 12.00 5.44
N ASP A 118 -8.12 11.51 4.72
CA ASP A 118 -6.78 11.32 5.25
C ASP A 118 -5.97 12.63 5.20
N HIS A 119 -5.38 13.00 6.33
CA HIS A 119 -4.64 14.26 6.47
C HIS A 119 -3.39 14.31 5.57
N GLU A 120 -2.64 13.21 5.46
CA GLU A 120 -1.40 13.19 4.67
C GLU A 120 -1.71 13.21 3.16
N LEU A 121 -2.77 12.51 2.74
CA LEU A 121 -3.23 12.56 1.36
C LEU A 121 -3.76 13.96 0.98
N ASN A 122 -4.49 14.63 1.88
CA ASN A 122 -4.89 16.03 1.69
C ASN A 122 -3.69 16.97 1.56
N ARG A 123 -2.69 16.83 2.44
CA ARG A 123 -1.44 17.59 2.37
C ARG A 123 -0.78 17.43 0.99
N TYR A 124 -0.63 16.19 0.52
CA TYR A 124 -0.06 15.90 -0.78
C TYR A 124 -0.85 16.54 -1.95
N ILE A 125 -2.18 16.49 -1.92
CA ILE A 125 -3.03 17.13 -2.94
C ILE A 125 -2.81 18.65 -2.97
N GLN A 126 -2.77 19.30 -1.81
CA GLN A 126 -2.65 20.76 -1.74
C GLN A 126 -1.24 21.24 -2.10
N GLU A 127 -0.21 20.60 -1.55
CA GLU A 127 1.17 21.09 -1.59
C GLU A 127 1.98 20.52 -2.75
N GLU A 128 1.75 19.27 -3.14
CA GLU A 128 2.64 18.55 -4.05
C GLU A 128 1.99 18.26 -5.41
N MET A 129 0.68 18.01 -5.49
CA MET A 129 0.05 17.70 -6.78
C MET A 129 0.00 18.89 -7.75
N HIS A 130 -0.23 20.11 -7.26
CA HIS A 130 -0.23 21.31 -8.10
C HIS A 130 1.13 21.58 -8.77
N LEU A 131 2.23 21.02 -8.22
CA LEU A 131 3.57 21.14 -8.80
C LEU A 131 3.82 20.19 -9.99
N TYR A 132 2.96 19.19 -10.19
CA TYR A 132 3.06 18.21 -11.27
C TYR A 132 1.91 18.31 -12.30
N GLY A 133 1.12 19.39 -12.24
CA GLY A 133 0.17 19.71 -13.30
C GLY A 133 0.89 19.95 -14.62
N LYS A 134 0.77 18.97 -15.54
CA LYS A 134 0.95 19.20 -16.97
C LYS A 134 -0.25 19.95 -17.53
#